data_AF-A0A972LC20-F1
#
_entry.id   AF-A0A972LC20-F1
#
_cell.length_a   1.000
_cell.length_b   1.000
_cell.length_c   1.000
_cell.angle_alpha   90.00
_cell.angle_beta   90.00
_cell.angle_gamma   90.00
#
_symmetry.space_group_name_H-M   'P 1'
#
loop_
_entity.id
_entity.type
_entity.pdbx_description
1 polymer ?
#
loop_
_entity_poly.entity_id
_entity_poly.type
_entity_poly.pdbx_seq_one_letter_code
_entity_poly.pdbx_strand_id
1 'polypeptide(L)'
;MPPRSSITNLPDDLRAAFNAKLVANAFSDYQGLADWLNGELESRGMELRVSRSAAHRHGQEFEGKLEKMRIATEQAKAVASGSEDDEGAMNEALIRLVQTKTFDALMAMGDGAEDGKNLGKLGVMIARLVRASVTQKQWAADAKKKIKEKLDSLESVTEAGGVKAFDPDTLRRVREEIYGVYE
;
A
#
# COMPACT_ATOMS: atom_id res chain seq x y z
N MET A 1 3.48 12.78 33.42
CA MET A 1 3.19 12.36 32.04
C MET A 1 1.99 13.17 31.57
N PRO A 2 2.05 13.89 30.43
CA PRO A 2 0.88 14.62 29.94
C PRO A 2 -0.28 13.65 29.70
N PRO A 3 -1.53 14.04 30.00
CA PRO A 3 -2.68 13.17 29.85
C PRO A 3 -2.80 12.69 28.40
N ARG A 4 -3.02 11.39 28.22
CA ARG A 4 -3.25 10.78 26.90
C ARG A 4 -4.42 11.49 26.21
N SER A 5 -4.30 11.74 24.90
CA SER A 5 -5.33 12.44 24.13
C SER A 5 -6.69 11.74 24.30
N SER A 6 -7.77 12.48 24.56
CA SER A 6 -9.12 11.88 24.68
C SER A 6 -9.51 11.10 23.41
N ILE A 7 -8.96 11.48 22.26
CA ILE A 7 -9.14 10.79 20.97
C ILE A 7 -8.50 9.40 20.92
N THR A 8 -7.43 9.14 21.69
CA THR A 8 -6.85 7.79 21.78
C THR A 8 -7.76 6.79 22.51
N ASN A 9 -8.68 7.28 23.35
CA ASN A 9 -9.61 6.45 24.11
C ASN A 9 -10.97 6.25 23.42
N LEU A 10 -11.15 6.76 22.20
CA LEU A 10 -12.38 6.54 21.43
C LEU A 10 -12.50 5.05 21.03
N PRO A 11 -13.73 4.53 20.96
CA PRO A 11 -14.04 3.32 20.20
C PRO A 11 -13.50 3.41 18.77
N ASP A 12 -13.05 2.29 18.21
CA ASP A 12 -12.38 2.28 16.91
C ASP A 12 -13.26 2.75 15.76
N ASP A 13 -14.55 2.44 15.81
CA ASP A 13 -15.55 2.87 14.83
C ASP A 13 -15.75 4.39 14.84
N LEU A 14 -15.83 5.01 16.03
CA LEU A 14 -15.93 6.46 16.16
C LEU A 14 -14.64 7.16 15.77
N ARG A 15 -13.49 6.58 16.12
CA ARG A 15 -12.18 7.09 15.71
C ARG A 15 -12.06 7.08 14.18
N ALA A 16 -12.50 6.00 13.54
CA ALA A 16 -12.51 5.88 12.08
C ALA A 16 -13.48 6.89 11.44
N ALA A 17 -14.70 7.04 11.97
CA ALA A 17 -15.67 8.01 11.49
C ALA A 17 -15.18 9.46 11.65
N PHE A 18 -14.52 9.77 12.77
CA PHE A 18 -13.88 11.07 13.00
C PHE A 18 -12.77 11.34 11.99
N ASN A 19 -11.89 10.37 11.74
CA ASN A 19 -10.85 10.48 10.71
C ASN A 19 -11.44 10.68 9.30
N ALA A 20 -12.52 9.98 8.97
CA ALA A 20 -13.20 10.16 7.68
C ALA A 20 -13.79 11.57 7.53
N LYS A 21 -14.39 12.12 8.60
CA LYS A 21 -14.89 13.50 8.60
C LYS A 21 -13.79 14.54 8.54
N LEU A 22 -12.64 14.31 9.20
CA LEU A 22 -11.46 15.18 9.07
C LEU A 22 -11.03 15.30 7.61
N VAL A 23 -10.96 14.19 6.88
CA VAL A 23 -10.62 14.19 5.44
C VAL A 23 -11.71 14.87 4.62
N ALA A 24 -12.98 14.54 4.85
CA ALA A 24 -14.11 15.11 4.11
C ALA A 24 -14.21 16.64 4.26
N ASN A 25 -13.83 17.16 5.43
CA ASN A 25 -13.79 18.60 5.71
C ASN A 25 -12.43 19.24 5.41
N ALA A 26 -11.52 18.55 4.72
CA ALA A 26 -10.17 19.05 4.41
C ALA A 26 -9.44 19.63 5.64
N PHE A 27 -9.52 18.92 6.78
CA PHE A 27 -8.88 19.28 8.05
C PHE A 27 -9.28 20.66 8.59
N SER A 28 -10.51 21.06 8.31
CA SER A 28 -11.12 22.31 8.80
C SER A 28 -12.25 22.04 9.80
N ASP A 29 -12.75 23.12 10.42
CA ASP A 29 -13.86 23.10 11.38
C ASP A 29 -13.71 22.12 12.56
N TYR A 30 -12.60 22.23 13.28
CA TYR A 30 -12.34 21.41 14.48
C TYR A 30 -13.36 21.58 15.61
N GLN A 31 -14.09 22.71 15.62
CA GLN A 31 -15.14 22.94 16.60
C GLN A 31 -16.36 22.08 16.26
N GLY A 32 -16.89 22.19 15.04
CA GLY A 32 -18.02 21.37 14.60
C GLY A 32 -17.72 19.88 14.62
N LEU A 33 -16.49 19.48 14.29
CA LEU A 33 -16.06 18.07 14.38
C LEU A 33 -16.01 17.55 15.82
N ALA A 34 -15.56 18.37 16.78
CA ALA A 34 -15.57 18.01 18.19
C ALA A 34 -17.00 17.93 18.75
N ASP A 35 -17.87 18.86 18.35
CA ASP A 35 -19.28 18.89 18.78
C ASP A 35 -20.05 17.68 18.23
N TRP A 36 -19.86 17.34 16.96
CA TRP A 36 -20.41 16.11 16.37
C TRP A 36 -19.96 14.87 17.13
N LEU A 37 -18.64 14.72 17.37
CA LEU A 37 -18.09 13.55 18.04
C LEU A 37 -18.62 13.42 19.48
N ASN A 38 -18.77 14.55 20.18
CA ASN A 38 -19.35 14.58 21.52
C ASN A 38 -20.83 14.16 21.50
N GLY A 39 -21.60 14.52 20.48
CA GLY A 39 -22.99 14.06 20.32
C GLY A 39 -23.08 12.54 20.08
N GLU A 40 -22.16 11.97 19.30
CA GLU A 40 -22.06 10.52 19.10
C GLU A 40 -21.63 9.77 20.37
N LEU A 41 -20.77 10.37 21.19
CA LEU A 41 -20.38 9.80 22.47
C LEU A 41 -21.55 9.81 23.47
N GLU A 42 -22.29 10.92 23.50
CA GLU A 42 -23.44 11.13 24.38
C GLU A 42 -24.61 10.22 24.01
N SER A 43 -24.90 10.02 22.71
CA SER A 43 -25.94 9.09 22.25
C SER A 43 -25.65 7.63 22.64
N ARG A 44 -24.38 7.30 22.88
CA ARG A 44 -23.91 5.99 23.36
C ARG A 44 -23.74 5.93 24.88
N GLY A 45 -24.12 6.98 25.61
CA GLY A 45 -24.01 7.05 27.06
C GLY A 45 -22.57 7.10 27.58
N MET A 46 -21.60 7.56 26.78
CA MET A 46 -20.22 7.69 27.20
C MET A 46 -19.94 9.07 27.82
N GLU A 47 -19.29 9.09 28.98
CA GLU A 47 -18.88 10.34 29.66
C GLU A 47 -17.65 11.00 29.04
N LEU A 48 -16.98 10.33 28.09
CA LEU A 48 -15.81 10.86 27.40
C LEU A 48 -16.19 12.12 26.62
N ARG A 49 -15.41 13.20 26.78
CA ARG A 49 -15.55 14.43 26.01
C ARG A 49 -14.27 14.78 25.27
N VAL A 50 -14.43 15.26 24.05
CA VAL A 50 -13.36 15.72 23.18
C VAL A 50 -13.44 17.23 23.04
N SER A 51 -12.35 17.93 23.36
CA SER A 51 -12.25 19.37 23.15
C SER A 51 -11.79 19.69 21.73
N ARG A 52 -12.09 20.90 21.25
CA ARG A 52 -11.56 21.44 19.98
C ARG A 52 -10.05 21.28 19.87
N SER A 53 -9.30 21.57 20.93
CA SER A 53 -7.83 21.47 20.92
C SER A 53 -7.34 20.03 20.80
N ALA A 54 -8.06 19.06 21.37
CA ALA A 54 -7.76 17.64 21.19
C ALA A 54 -8.03 17.19 19.75
N ALA A 55 -9.17 17.60 19.18
CA ALA A 55 -9.53 17.38 17.78
C ALA A 55 -8.47 17.97 16.82
N HIS A 56 -8.06 19.22 17.05
CA HIS A 56 -7.05 19.90 16.24
C HIS A 56 -5.71 19.18 16.26
N ARG A 57 -5.18 18.87 17.46
CA ARG A 57 -3.89 18.17 17.58
C ARG A 57 -3.91 16.82 16.87
N HIS A 58 -4.96 16.02 17.07
CA HIS A 58 -5.11 14.74 16.37
C HIS A 58 -5.23 14.92 14.86
N GLY A 59 -6.02 15.91 14.41
CA GLY A 59 -6.19 16.23 12.99
C GLY A 59 -4.87 16.58 12.33
N GLN A 60 -4.07 17.45 12.94
CA GLN A 60 -2.73 17.81 12.45
C GLN A 60 -1.77 16.61 12.38
N GLU A 61 -1.76 15.76 13.41
CA GLU A 61 -0.96 14.53 13.38
C GLU A 61 -1.41 13.55 12.29
N PHE A 62 -2.72 13.46 12.04
CA PHE A 62 -3.30 12.59 11.03
C PHE A 62 -3.06 13.11 9.61
N GLU A 63 -3.26 14.41 9.38
CA GLU A 63 -2.97 15.11 8.13
C GLU A 63 -1.50 14.93 7.73
N GLY A 64 -0.58 15.15 8.67
CA GLY A 64 0.85 14.96 8.42
C GLY A 64 1.24 13.52 8.07
N LYS A 65 0.51 12.51 8.59
CA LYS A 65 0.71 11.10 8.20
C LYS A 65 0.21 10.85 6.78
N LEU A 66 -0.98 11.36 6.44
CA LEU A 66 -1.55 11.21 5.10
C LEU A 66 -0.71 11.92 4.05
N GLU A 67 -0.18 13.10 4.34
CA GLU A 67 0.69 13.82 3.41
C GLU A 67 1.99 13.04 3.16
N LYS A 68 2.59 12.46 4.20
CA LYS A 68 3.75 11.56 4.04
C LYS A 68 3.43 10.34 3.18
N MET A 69 2.25 9.73 3.36
CA MET A 69 1.80 8.61 2.53
C MET A 69 1.54 9.01 1.09
N ARG A 70 0.99 10.21 0.86
CA ARG A 70 0.76 10.76 -0.48
C ARG A 70 2.10 10.99 -1.19
N ILE A 71 3.04 11.67 -0.55
CA ILE A 71 4.40 11.88 -1.06
C ILE A 71 5.07 10.54 -1.38
N ALA A 72 4.97 9.57 -0.46
CA ALA A 72 5.48 8.22 -0.66
C ALA A 72 4.86 7.54 -1.90
N THR A 73 3.54 7.62 -2.06
CA THR A 73 2.84 7.03 -3.18
C THR A 73 3.24 7.70 -4.50
N GLU A 74 3.35 9.02 -4.54
CA GLU A 74 3.78 9.76 -5.72
C GLU A 74 5.25 9.46 -6.08
N GLN A 75 6.13 9.33 -5.09
CA GLN A 75 7.51 8.89 -5.30
C GLN A 75 7.55 7.47 -5.88
N ALA A 76 6.74 6.55 -5.35
CA ALA A 76 6.65 5.19 -5.88
C ALA A 76 6.14 5.19 -7.33
N LYS A 77 5.11 5.96 -7.65
CA LYS A 77 4.62 6.11 -9.03
C LYS A 77 5.70 6.67 -9.96
N ALA A 78 6.45 7.69 -9.55
CA ALA A 78 7.54 8.25 -10.34
C ALA A 78 8.68 7.24 -10.61
N VAL A 79 8.92 6.32 -9.68
CA VAL A 79 9.86 5.20 -9.90
C VAL A 79 9.25 4.15 -10.84
N ALA A 80 7.95 3.88 -10.75
CA ALA A 80 7.24 2.89 -11.54
C ALA A 80 6.97 3.32 -13.00
N SER A 81 6.83 4.62 -13.27
CA SER A 81 6.57 5.17 -14.61
C SER A 81 7.70 4.94 -15.63
N GLY A 82 8.82 4.32 -15.22
CA GLY A 82 9.86 3.83 -16.11
C GLY A 82 9.73 2.35 -16.50
N SER A 83 8.60 1.69 -16.16
CA SER A 83 8.38 0.25 -16.37
C SER A 83 7.01 -0.02 -17.00
N GLU A 84 6.97 -0.77 -18.09
CA GLU A 84 5.78 -1.03 -18.93
C GLU A 84 4.74 -2.00 -18.32
N ASP A 85 4.94 -2.48 -17.08
CA ASP A 85 4.09 -3.48 -16.41
C ASP A 85 3.47 -2.89 -15.12
N ASP A 86 2.25 -2.35 -15.23
CA ASP A 86 1.66 -1.33 -14.33
C ASP A 86 1.46 -1.80 -12.86
N GLU A 87 1.07 -3.05 -12.64
CA GLU A 87 0.83 -3.58 -11.28
C GLU A 87 2.10 -4.10 -10.59
N GLY A 88 2.98 -4.78 -11.34
CA GLY A 88 4.24 -5.29 -10.83
C GLY A 88 5.23 -4.16 -10.49
N ALA A 89 5.28 -3.15 -11.35
CA ALA A 89 6.11 -1.97 -11.18
C ALA A 89 5.74 -1.15 -9.94
N MET A 90 4.44 -0.96 -9.70
CA MET A 90 3.96 -0.22 -8.53
C MET A 90 4.35 -0.91 -7.22
N ASN A 91 4.20 -2.24 -7.15
CA ASN A 91 4.59 -2.99 -5.96
C ASN A 91 6.12 -3.00 -5.75
N GLU A 92 6.90 -3.11 -6.83
CA GLU A 92 8.36 -3.01 -6.76
C GLU A 92 8.83 -1.62 -6.31
N ALA A 93 8.18 -0.55 -6.79
CA ALA A 93 8.47 0.80 -6.36
C ALA A 93 8.11 1.04 -4.88
N LEU A 94 7.00 0.48 -4.40
CA LEU A 94 6.64 0.53 -2.98
C LEU A 94 7.68 -0.18 -2.12
N ILE A 95 8.18 -1.34 -2.55
CA ILE A 95 9.25 -2.07 -1.85
C ILE A 95 10.54 -1.25 -1.82
N ARG A 96 10.95 -0.64 -2.94
CA ARG A 96 12.14 0.23 -2.99
C ARG A 96 11.99 1.42 -2.05
N LEU A 97 10.83 2.06 -2.02
CA LEU A 97 10.57 3.17 -1.13
C LEU A 97 10.63 2.78 0.35
N VAL A 98 10.04 1.63 0.71
CA VAL A 98 10.13 1.09 2.07
C VAL A 98 11.59 0.79 2.43
N GLN A 99 12.37 0.23 1.50
CA GLN A 99 13.81 0.01 1.70
C GLN A 99 14.55 1.33 1.92
N THR A 100 14.31 2.37 1.12
CA THR A 100 14.93 3.70 1.29
C THR A 100 14.56 4.32 2.63
N LYS A 101 13.28 4.34 3.01
CA LYS A 101 12.85 4.87 4.31
C LYS A 101 13.39 4.08 5.49
N THR A 102 13.56 2.78 5.31
CA THR A 102 14.21 1.94 6.32
C THR A 102 15.69 2.27 6.43
N PHE A 103 16.39 2.49 5.32
CA PHE A 103 17.78 2.92 5.31
C PHE A 103 17.95 4.31 5.96
N ASP A 104 17.09 5.28 5.61
CA ASP A 104 17.07 6.61 6.23
C ASP A 104 16.89 6.50 7.75
N ALA A 105 15.99 5.62 8.21
CA ALA A 105 15.77 5.36 9.62
C ALA A 105 16.99 4.70 10.29
N LEU A 106 17.70 3.79 9.61
CA LEU A 106 18.94 3.19 10.09
C LEU A 106 20.06 4.22 10.21
N MET A 107 20.21 5.11 9.21
CA MET A 107 21.20 6.20 9.23
C MET A 107 20.92 7.20 10.35
N ALA A 108 19.64 7.61 10.52
CA ALA A 108 19.23 8.50 11.60
C ALA A 108 19.40 7.87 13.00
N MET A 109 19.43 6.54 13.11
CA MET A 109 19.78 5.82 14.33
C MET A 109 21.29 5.76 14.58
N GLY A 110 22.12 5.79 13.53
CA GLY A 110 23.59 5.81 13.65
C GLY A 110 24.11 7.08 14.35
N ASP A 111 23.41 8.21 14.20
CA ASP A 111 23.80 9.49 14.80
C ASP A 111 23.30 9.69 16.24
N GLY A 112 22.60 8.72 16.86
CA GLY A 112 22.14 8.88 18.25
C GLY A 112 21.33 7.76 18.93
N ALA A 113 21.29 6.53 18.43
CA ALA A 113 20.44 5.49 19.04
C ALA A 113 21.21 4.53 19.97
N GLU A 114 20.92 4.62 21.28
CA GLU A 114 21.33 3.61 22.28
C GLU A 114 20.49 2.31 22.26
N ASP A 115 19.52 2.16 21.35
CA ASP A 115 18.53 1.06 21.39
C ASP A 115 18.69 0.04 20.23
N GLY A 116 19.67 -0.86 20.36
CA GLY A 116 19.93 -1.95 19.40
C GLY A 116 18.77 -2.94 19.18
N LYS A 117 17.73 -2.94 20.05
CA LYS A 117 16.51 -3.75 19.89
C LYS A 117 15.64 -3.31 18.70
N ASN A 118 15.68 -2.04 18.32
CA ASN A 118 14.91 -1.54 17.18
C ASN A 118 15.55 -1.94 15.84
N LEU A 119 16.89 -1.99 15.78
CA LEU A 119 17.66 -2.44 14.62
C LEU A 119 17.37 -3.90 14.25
N GLY A 120 17.30 -4.80 15.25
CA GLY A 120 16.96 -6.21 15.01
C GLY A 120 15.57 -6.39 14.41
N LYS A 121 14.57 -5.63 14.90
CA LYS A 121 13.20 -5.67 14.35
C LYS A 121 13.14 -5.11 12.93
N LEU A 122 13.86 -4.03 12.64
CA LEU A 122 13.98 -3.47 11.29
C LEU A 122 14.62 -4.46 10.32
N GLY A 123 15.71 -5.13 10.71
CA GLY A 123 16.34 -6.17 9.88
C GLY A 123 15.40 -7.35 9.57
N VAL A 124 14.60 -7.78 10.56
CA VAL A 124 13.58 -8.84 10.34
C VAL A 124 12.49 -8.38 9.37
N MET A 125 12.04 -7.12 9.47
CA MET A 125 11.05 -6.56 8.55
C MET A 125 11.60 -6.45 7.11
N ILE A 126 12.84 -6.00 6.94
CA ILE A 126 13.52 -5.97 5.63
C ILE A 126 13.61 -7.39 5.06
N ALA A 127 14.07 -8.36 5.84
CA ALA A 127 14.21 -9.74 5.37
C ALA A 127 12.86 -10.36 4.96
N ARG A 128 11.77 -9.99 5.63
CA ARG A 128 10.41 -10.40 5.24
C ARG A 128 9.96 -9.74 3.94
N LEU A 129 10.21 -8.45 3.78
CA LEU A 129 9.89 -7.72 2.54
C LEU A 129 10.66 -8.26 1.34
N VAL A 130 11.96 -8.52 1.50
CA VAL A 130 12.79 -9.13 0.45
C VAL A 130 12.26 -10.51 0.07
N ARG A 131 11.94 -11.36 1.05
CA ARG A 131 11.35 -12.68 0.77
C ARG A 131 10.01 -12.58 0.04
N ALA A 132 9.11 -11.69 0.49
CA ALA A 132 7.83 -11.47 -0.17
C ALA A 132 8.02 -11.01 -1.63
N SER A 133 8.98 -10.11 -1.88
CA SER A 133 9.36 -9.66 -3.22
C SER A 133 9.84 -10.81 -4.10
N VAL A 134 10.75 -11.65 -3.59
CA VAL A 134 11.27 -12.81 -4.33
C VAL A 134 10.16 -13.80 -4.64
N THR A 135 9.30 -14.11 -3.68
CA THR A 135 8.15 -15.01 -3.88
C THR A 135 7.19 -14.46 -4.93
N GLN A 136 6.89 -13.15 -4.91
CA GLN A 136 6.06 -12.53 -5.93
C GLN A 136 6.69 -12.63 -7.32
N LYS A 137 8.00 -12.36 -7.46
CA LYS A 137 8.71 -12.50 -8.74
C LYS A 137 8.70 -13.95 -9.24
N GLN A 138 8.85 -14.92 -8.35
CA GLN A 138 8.75 -16.35 -8.68
C GLN A 138 7.34 -16.69 -9.18
N TRP A 139 6.28 -16.25 -8.49
CA TRP A 139 4.90 -16.49 -8.95
C TRP A 139 4.59 -15.83 -10.28
N ALA A 140 5.07 -14.60 -10.51
CA ALA A 140 4.93 -13.93 -11.79
C ALA A 140 5.65 -14.70 -12.91
N ALA A 141 6.88 -15.19 -12.66
CA ALA A 141 7.64 -16.00 -13.60
C ALA A 141 6.95 -17.36 -13.87
N ASP A 142 6.44 -18.02 -12.83
CA ASP A 142 5.72 -19.30 -12.94
C ASP A 142 4.40 -19.14 -13.70
N ALA A 143 3.69 -18.03 -13.49
CA ALA A 143 2.50 -17.70 -14.26
C ALA A 143 2.85 -17.51 -15.74
N LYS A 144 3.86 -16.68 -16.06
CA LYS A 144 4.35 -16.48 -17.44
C LYS A 144 4.76 -17.81 -18.08
N LYS A 145 5.47 -18.67 -17.34
CA LYS A 145 5.91 -20.00 -17.82
C LYS A 145 4.73 -20.93 -18.13
N LYS A 146 3.80 -21.12 -17.18
CA LYS A 146 2.63 -22.00 -17.38
C LYS A 146 1.77 -21.54 -18.55
N ILE A 147 1.65 -20.23 -18.71
CA ILE A 147 0.90 -19.63 -19.79
C ILE A 147 1.61 -19.87 -21.13
N LYS A 148 2.93 -19.69 -21.20
CA LYS A 148 3.73 -20.04 -22.39
C LYS A 148 3.59 -21.53 -22.76
N GLU A 149 3.74 -22.42 -21.79
CA GLU A 149 3.60 -23.87 -22.00
C GLU A 149 2.21 -24.26 -22.55
N LYS A 150 1.16 -23.61 -22.05
CA LYS A 150 -0.21 -23.79 -22.56
C LYS A 150 -0.35 -23.33 -24.01
N LEU A 151 0.25 -22.20 -24.38
CA LEU A 151 0.22 -21.70 -25.76
C LEU A 151 1.03 -22.58 -26.71
N ASP A 152 2.24 -22.97 -26.34
CA ASP A 152 3.08 -23.89 -27.14
C ASP A 152 2.34 -25.24 -27.36
N SER A 153 1.57 -25.70 -26.36
CA SER A 153 0.70 -26.87 -26.50
C SER A 153 -0.49 -26.65 -27.45
N LEU A 154 -1.06 -25.43 -27.51
CA LEU A 154 -2.15 -25.10 -28.42
C LEU A 154 -1.67 -24.94 -29.86
N GLU A 155 -0.45 -24.41 -30.05
CA GLU A 155 0.20 -24.31 -31.37
C GLU A 155 0.50 -25.69 -31.94
N SER A 156 1.14 -26.57 -31.18
CA SER A 156 1.41 -27.94 -31.63
C SER A 156 0.14 -28.74 -31.98
N VAL A 157 -0.96 -28.55 -31.24
CA VAL A 157 -2.27 -29.16 -31.57
C VAL A 157 -2.88 -28.57 -32.84
N THR A 158 -2.62 -27.29 -33.11
CA THR A 158 -3.11 -26.57 -34.29
C THR A 158 -2.32 -26.98 -35.54
N GLU A 159 -0.99 -27.05 -35.44
CA GLU A 159 -0.11 -27.55 -36.51
C GLU A 159 -0.37 -29.01 -36.87
N ALA A 160 -0.74 -29.84 -35.88
CA ALA A 160 -1.10 -31.24 -36.09
C ALA A 160 -2.47 -31.46 -36.77
N GLY A 161 -3.26 -30.39 -37.02
CA GLY A 161 -4.51 -30.46 -37.79
C GLY A 161 -5.68 -31.18 -37.10
N GLY A 162 -5.71 -31.22 -35.75
CA GLY A 162 -6.76 -31.90 -34.99
C GLY A 162 -8.12 -31.17 -34.96
N VAL A 163 -9.20 -31.87 -34.63
CA VAL A 163 -10.60 -31.37 -34.56
C VAL A 163 -10.82 -30.20 -33.56
N LYS A 164 -9.81 -29.89 -32.72
CA LYS A 164 -9.79 -28.76 -31.77
C LYS A 164 -8.70 -27.72 -32.09
N ALA A 165 -8.14 -27.75 -33.31
CA ALA A 165 -7.17 -26.76 -33.75
C ALA A 165 -7.79 -25.35 -33.75
N PHE A 166 -7.09 -24.38 -33.19
CA PHE A 166 -7.47 -22.98 -33.30
C PHE A 166 -7.05 -22.45 -34.66
N ASP A 167 -7.66 -21.36 -35.11
CA ASP A 167 -7.19 -20.67 -36.30
C ASP A 167 -5.79 -20.05 -36.03
N PRO A 168 -4.79 -20.26 -36.91
CA PRO A 168 -3.42 -19.77 -36.71
C PRO A 168 -3.34 -18.25 -36.55
N ASP A 169 -4.18 -17.49 -37.25
CA ASP A 169 -4.23 -16.03 -37.14
C ASP A 169 -4.78 -15.58 -35.78
N THR A 170 -5.70 -16.35 -35.21
CA THR A 170 -6.24 -16.13 -33.86
C THR A 170 -5.18 -16.38 -32.78
N LEU A 171 -4.37 -17.45 -32.90
CA LEU A 171 -3.27 -17.70 -31.96
C LEU A 171 -2.20 -16.62 -32.02
N ARG A 172 -1.85 -16.14 -33.22
CA ARG A 172 -0.93 -15.02 -33.41
C ARG A 172 -1.44 -13.75 -32.73
N ARG A 173 -2.71 -13.37 -32.94
CA ARG A 173 -3.32 -12.21 -32.28
C ARG A 173 -3.36 -12.33 -30.75
N VAL A 174 -3.68 -13.52 -30.24
CA VAL A 174 -3.65 -13.77 -28.78
C VAL A 174 -2.23 -13.60 -28.23
N ARG A 175 -1.20 -14.03 -28.98
CA ARG A 175 0.21 -13.81 -28.61
C ARG A 175 0.56 -12.31 -28.62
N GLU A 176 0.14 -11.58 -29.64
CA GLU A 176 0.40 -10.14 -29.80
C GLU A 176 -0.32 -9.31 -28.73
N GLU A 177 -1.62 -9.52 -28.52
CA GLU A 177 -2.43 -8.68 -27.61
C GLU A 177 -2.24 -9.00 -26.13
N ILE A 178 -2.03 -10.27 -25.75
CA ILE A 178 -1.93 -10.65 -24.34
C ILE A 178 -0.49 -10.54 -23.80
N TYR A 179 0.54 -10.69 -24.64
CA TYR A 179 1.91 -10.83 -24.14
C TYR A 179 2.84 -9.67 -24.48
N GLY A 180 2.52 -8.83 -25.47
CA GLY A 180 3.43 -7.77 -25.90
C GLY A 180 4.83 -8.26 -26.30
N VAL A 181 4.97 -9.55 -26.62
CA VAL A 181 6.25 -10.17 -27.02
C VAL A 181 6.42 -9.90 -28.50
N TYR A 182 7.15 -8.85 -28.84
CA TYR A 182 7.83 -8.79 -30.13
C TYR A 182 8.99 -9.80 -30.09
N GLU A 183 9.14 -10.59 -31.15
CA GLU A 183 10.41 -11.26 -31.48
C GLU A 183 11.50 -10.23 -31.78
#